data_AF-A0A938AUX9-F1
#
_entry.id   AF-A0A938AUX9-F1
#
_cell.length_a   1.000
_cell.length_b   1.000
_cell.length_c   1.000
_cell.angle_alpha   90.00
_cell.angle_beta   90.00
_cell.angle_gamma   90.00
#
_symmetry.space_group_name_H-M   'P 1'
#
loop_
_entity.id
_entity.type
_entity.pdbx_description
1 polymer ?
#
loop_
_entity_poly.entity_id
_entity_poly.type
_entity_poly.pdbx_seq_one_letter_code
_entity_poly.pdbx_strand_id
1 'polypeptide(L)' 'MAFAERKALYDRIEATRGRPLIAYVTSSRPNAQAQMASDVIPRIAEQVRCVPPEHTDVDLLIVSNGGDPT' A
#
# COMPACT_ATOMS: atom_id res chain seq x y z
N MET A 1 11.50 -6.64 -7.47
CA MET A 1 11.87 -5.27 -7.09
C MET A 1 12.12 -5.23 -5.59
N ALA A 2 13.29 -4.75 -5.17
CA ALA A 2 13.63 -4.58 -3.76
C ALA A 2 12.79 -3.48 -3.11
N PHE A 3 12.74 -3.45 -1.78
CA PHE A 3 12.03 -2.39 -1.06
C PHE A 3 12.56 -0.99 -1.41
N ALA A 4 13.88 -0.83 -1.50
CA ALA A 4 14.51 0.45 -1.82
C ALA A 4 14.07 1.01 -3.18
N GLU A 5 13.97 0.15 -4.19
CA GLU A 5 13.48 0.52 -5.53
C GLU A 5 12.01 0.95 -5.50
N ARG A 6 11.17 0.22 -4.75
CA ARG A 6 9.76 0.58 -4.58
C ARG A 6 9.59 1.90 -3.84
N LYS A 7 10.39 2.14 -2.80
CA LYS A 7 10.35 3.39 -2.04
C LYS A 7 10.56 4.60 -2.95
N ALA A 8 11.55 4.54 -3.85
CA ALA A 8 11.80 5.63 -4.80
C ALA A 8 10.60 5.90 -5.72
N LEU A 9 9.83 4.86 -6.09
CA LEU A 9 8.59 5.03 -6.84
C LEU A 9 7.48 5.66 -5.99
N TYR A 10 7.34 5.24 -4.73
CA TYR A 10 6.36 5.80 -3.80
C TYR A 10 6.61 7.28 -3.53
N ASP A 11 7.86 7.66 -3.27
CA ASP A 11 8.25 9.06 -3.08
C ASP A 11 7.87 9.92 -4.30
N ARG A 12 8.04 9.37 -5.53
CA ARG A 12 7.64 10.05 -6.77
C ARG A 12 6.12 10.16 -6.91
N ILE A 13 5.36 9.15 -6.49
CA ILE A 13 3.90 9.17 -6.50
C ILE A 13 3.42 10.27 -5.56
N GLU A 14 3.89 10.30 -4.31
CA GLU A 14 3.53 11.32 -3.33
C GLU A 14 3.85 12.73 -3.85
N ALA A 15 5.04 12.94 -4.40
CA ALA A 15 5.44 14.22 -4.97
C ALA A 15 4.54 14.66 -6.14
N THR A 16 4.12 13.71 -7.00
CA THR A 16 3.25 13.98 -8.15
C THR A 16 1.81 14.27 -7.71
N ARG A 17 1.35 13.60 -6.65
CA ARG A 17 -0.04 13.63 -6.17
C ARG A 17 -0.29 14.71 -5.12
N GLY A 18 0.77 15.23 -4.50
CA GLY A 18 0.71 16.25 -3.45
C GLY A 18 0.04 15.77 -2.17
N ARG A 19 0.01 14.46 -1.92
CA ARG A 19 -0.67 13.87 -0.76
C ARG A 19 0.05 12.61 -0.26
N PRO A 20 -0.14 12.20 1.00
CA PRO A 20 0.46 11.00 1.56
C PRO A 20 -0.03 9.73 0.87
N LEU A 21 0.88 8.75 0.75
CA LEU A 21 0.60 7.44 0.16
C LEU A 21 0.69 6.33 1.23
N ILE A 22 -0.41 5.60 1.39
CA ILE A 22 -0.41 4.33 2.13
C ILE A 22 -0.29 3.19 1.11
N ALA A 23 0.74 2.35 1.24
CA ALA A 23 0.97 1.23 0.34
C ALA A 23 0.76 -0.12 1.05
N TYR A 24 -0.22 -0.89 0.59
CA TYR A 24 -0.41 -2.29 0.96
C TYR A 24 0.16 -3.18 -0.15
N VAL A 25 1.21 -3.94 0.16
CA VAL A 25 1.92 -4.75 -0.81
C VAL A 25 2.13 -6.16 -0.26
N THR A 26 1.63 -7.16 -0.98
CA THR A 26 1.90 -8.58 -0.67
C THR A 26 2.88 -9.17 -1.67
N SER A 27 3.58 -10.23 -1.26
CA SER A 27 4.44 -10.99 -2.18
C SER A 27 3.59 -11.88 -3.08
N SER A 28 3.78 -11.81 -4.39
CA SER A 28 3.31 -12.84 -5.32
C SER A 28 4.01 -14.17 -5.02
N ARG A 29 3.26 -15.23 -4.77
CA ARG A 29 3.78 -16.59 -4.58
C ARG A 29 3.07 -17.52 -5.56
N PRO A 30 3.82 -18.25 -6.42
CA PRO A 30 3.21 -19.26 -7.28
C PRO A 30 2.41 -20.27 -6.45
N ASN A 31 1.21 -20.65 -6.92
CA ASN A 31 0.33 -21.65 -6.29
C ASN A 31 -0.21 -21.33 -4.88
N ALA A 32 -0.15 -20.08 -4.40
CA ALA A 32 -0.59 -19.75 -3.03
C ALA A 32 -1.56 -18.58 -2.98
N GLN A 33 -2.78 -18.76 -3.53
CA GLN A 33 -3.82 -17.71 -3.54
C GLN A 33 -4.36 -17.42 -2.15
N ALA A 34 -4.47 -16.13 -1.81
CA ALA A 34 -5.00 -15.65 -0.55
C ALA A 34 -5.75 -14.33 -0.77
N GLN A 35 -6.93 -14.22 -0.18
CA GLN A 35 -7.63 -12.96 -0.11
C GLN A 35 -6.96 -12.03 0.91
N MET A 36 -7.11 -10.72 0.71
CA MET A 36 -6.74 -9.73 1.71
C MET A 36 -7.50 -10.03 3.00
N ALA A 37 -6.76 -10.27 4.09
CA ALA A 37 -7.37 -10.58 5.38
C ALA A 37 -8.03 -9.33 5.98
N SER A 38 -9.16 -9.53 6.68
CA SER A 38 -9.96 -8.43 7.24
C SER A 38 -9.24 -7.66 8.36
N ASP A 39 -8.23 -8.27 8.98
CA ASP A 39 -7.37 -7.65 9.98
C ASP A 39 -6.44 -6.55 9.42
N VAL A 40 -6.36 -6.39 8.10
CA VAL A 40 -5.67 -5.25 7.47
C VAL A 40 -6.41 -3.93 7.71
N ILE A 41 -7.74 -3.97 7.83
CA ILE A 41 -8.58 -2.77 7.95
C ILE A 41 -8.17 -1.93 9.16
N PRO A 42 -8.06 -2.48 10.39
CA PRO A 42 -7.61 -1.69 11.53
C PRO A 42 -6.19 -1.13 11.36
N ARG A 43 -5.30 -1.82 10.62
CA ARG A 43 -3.94 -1.33 10.34
C ARG A 43 -3.92 -0.15 9.39
N ILE A 44 -4.71 -0.20 8.33
CA ILE A 44 -4.88 0.95 7.43
C ILE A 44 -5.49 2.12 8.21
N ALA A 45 -6.50 1.88 9.04
CA ALA A 45 -7.12 2.93 9.85
C ALA A 45 -6.14 3.57 10.85
N GLU A 46 -5.22 2.79 11.45
CA GLU A 46 -4.12 3.30 12.27
C GLU A 46 -3.19 4.23 11.46
N GLN A 47 -2.80 3.82 10.26
CA GLN A 47 -1.93 4.64 9.41
C GLN A 47 -2.60 5.95 8.97
N VAL A 48 -3.90 5.91 8.64
CA VAL A 48 -4.67 7.13 8.31
C VAL A 48 -4.69 8.10 9.49
N ARG A 49 -4.80 7.62 10.74
CA ARG A 49 -4.74 8.49 11.93
C ARG A 49 -3.38 9.13 12.17
N CYS A 50 -2.32 8.62 11.55
CA CYS A 50 -0.98 9.20 11.62
C CYS A 50 -0.71 10.23 10.52
N VAL A 51 -1.65 10.43 9.59
CA VAL A 51 -1.50 11.43 8.54
C VAL A 51 -1.56 12.83 9.15
N PRO A 52 -0.62 13.73 8.80
CA PRO A 52 -0.62 15.10 9.30
C PRO A 52 -1.92 15.85 8.97
N PRO A 53 -2.44 16.69 9.88
CA PRO A 53 -3.75 17.34 9.74
C PRO A 53 -3.84 18.32 8.57
N GLU A 54 -2.72 18.77 8.00
CA GLU A 54 -2.67 19.57 6.78
C GLU A 54 -3.11 18.80 5.52
N HIS A 55 -3.17 17.46 5.58
CA HIS A 55 -3.65 16.63 4.49
C HIS A 55 -5.10 16.19 4.73
N THR A 56 -5.99 16.51 3.80
CA THR A 56 -7.41 16.13 3.83
C THR A 56 -7.69 14.80 3.14
N ASP A 57 -6.75 14.33 2.33
CA ASP A 57 -6.89 13.18 1.45
C ASP A 57 -5.65 12.29 1.53
N VAL A 58 -5.85 10.98 1.36
CA VAL A 58 -4.78 9.98 1.25
C VAL A 58 -4.95 9.19 -0.04
N ASP A 59 -3.84 8.82 -0.66
CA ASP A 59 -3.86 7.80 -1.71
C ASP A 59 -3.61 6.42 -1.05
N LEU A 60 -4.36 5.41 -1.48
CA LEU A 60 -4.17 4.02 -1.07
C LEU A 60 -3.76 3.19 -2.28
N LEU A 61 -2.52 2.70 -2.29
CA LEU A 61 -2.02 1.78 -3.31
C LEU A 61 -2.13 0.34 -2.80
N ILE A 62 -2.91 -0.46 -3.51
CA ILE A 62 -3.06 -1.90 -3.24
C ILE A 62 -2.33 -2.66 -4.35
N VAL A 63 -1.20 -3.26 -3.99
CA VAL A 63 -0.52 -4.26 -4.81
C VAL A 63 -0.70 -5.59 -4.12
N SER A 64 -1.89 -6.17 -4.31
CA SER A 64 -2.24 -7.46 -3.74
C SER A 64 -2.22 -8.51 -4.83
N ASN A 65 -1.29 -9.45 -4.72
CA ASN A 65 -1.29 -10.71 -5.45
C ASN A 65 -1.16 -11.82 -4.41
N GLY A 66 -2.16 -11.93 -3.53
CA GLY A 66 -2.28 -13.13 -2.72
C GLY A 66 -2.54 -14.30 -3.66
N GLY A 67 -1.42 -14.88 -4.11
CA GLY A 67 -1.20 -16.00 -5.02
C GLY A 67 -1.66 -15.94 -6.46
N ASP A 68 -1.67 -17.15 -7.03
CA ASP A 68 -1.65 -17.51 -8.45
C ASP A 68 -2.63 -16.71 -9.33
N PRO A 69 -2.18 -15.81 -10.20
CA PRO A 69 -3.07 -15.24 -11.21
C PRO A 69 -3.39 -16.32 -12.25
N THR A 70 -4.60 -16.87 -12.22
CA THR A 70 -5.14 -17.66 -13.35
C THR A 70 -5.39 -16.77 -14.56
#